data_AF-A0AAD5V5Q8-F1
#
_entry.id   AF-A0AAD5V5Q8-F1
#
_cell.length_a   1.000
_cell.length_b   1.000
_cell.length_c   1.000
_cell.angle_alpha   90.00
_cell.angle_beta   90.00
_cell.angle_gamma   90.00
#
_symmetry.space_group_name_H-M   'P 1'
#
loop_
_entity.id
_entity.type
_entity.pdbx_description
1 polymer ?
#
loop_
_entity_poly.entity_id
_entity_poly.type
_entity_poly.pdbx_seq_one_letter_code
_entity_poly.pdbx_strand_id
1 'polypeptide(L)'
;MTRESILTTGGGSTGTLLSVARVTTLLTSILVTMASGSNYAFSAYGPQLGSRLHLTHTQINLVGLSGHVGLDGSAPLLGRLVDTRGPPVPMTIAFLTLLIGYSGIRQFYISGLPEGISALSPFGLLMLLLCGLLTGIGANAGLACAINATAKSFPDHARTTSTSLVLSGFGLSAFVFTTIAHVAFPGDTSSFLLVLAIGTSLPMILGFFLIKLIPLPSKSNDHPECFVIARRLSSNRRQAPLSEADARAPLLSSDTYEDADVLRCQAPLSSTLDVGSPDTSPLTPVDEGQSHLSSTNLSNESRYNGVESAPLPDISGTDLVWSVEFWLLFTILALLIGTALMCSTDINNVGSISQALYAKSTPIYDDGRASQWQATQVSAISICNFLGRIIIGMTSLQYTVVLFMKPATLGILVDSSKRFLGLRRPMFLSLIAVLFIISQITAYHTSDVRQLWKASSLLGLSYGCSMGIFPSLTIDWFGLAHFSENWGYLGLPLVLGGNIFSIAFGRILDAHSPVTSALNPQSTEVGDGHEERCLDGRDCYKLSFGLTILACCLALCLSVYAAWRDQRTAKALGVDFVASEDDGRDDSLRIE
;
A
#
# COMPACT_ATOMS: atom_id res chain seq x y z
N MET A 1 45.36 30.23 -19.45
CA MET A 1 43.92 29.93 -19.60
C MET A 1 43.52 29.06 -18.41
N THR A 2 43.32 29.68 -17.25
CA THR A 2 42.00 30.03 -16.63
C THR A 2 41.27 28.76 -16.14
N ARG A 3 41.49 28.30 -14.90
CA ARG A 3 40.89 28.75 -13.61
C ARG A 3 39.36 28.60 -13.70
N GLU A 4 38.74 27.67 -12.97
CA GLU A 4 38.41 27.81 -11.55
C GLU A 4 38.35 26.47 -10.79
N SER A 5 39.18 26.39 -9.74
CA SER A 5 38.79 25.83 -8.45
C SER A 5 38.36 27.02 -7.58
N ILE A 6 37.17 26.97 -6.95
CA ILE A 6 36.82 27.77 -5.76
C ILE A 6 35.46 27.35 -5.16
N LEU A 7 35.52 27.12 -3.85
CA LEU A 7 34.50 27.18 -2.78
C LEU A 7 33.35 26.16 -2.69
N THR A 8 33.62 25.20 -1.81
CA THR A 8 32.72 24.77 -0.73
C THR A 8 31.90 25.92 -0.12
N THR A 9 30.57 25.75 -0.05
CA THR A 9 29.74 26.30 1.04
C THR A 9 28.77 25.23 1.51
N GLY A 10 28.68 25.06 2.82
CA GLY A 10 27.95 23.98 3.47
C GLY A 10 26.45 23.98 3.15
N GLY A 11 25.98 22.89 2.54
CA GLY A 11 24.56 22.54 2.43
C GLY A 11 24.36 21.15 3.04
N GLY A 12 24.19 21.10 4.36
CA GLY A 12 24.13 19.85 5.12
C GLY A 12 22.94 18.97 4.76
N SER A 13 23.16 17.65 4.68
CA SER A 13 22.20 16.52 4.66
C SER A 13 21.03 16.51 3.66
N THR A 14 20.58 17.64 3.13
CA THR A 14 19.39 17.77 2.27
C THR A 14 19.74 17.57 0.80
N GLY A 15 20.94 17.95 0.37
CA GLY A 15 21.43 17.76 -1.00
C GLY A 15 21.54 16.29 -1.43
N THR A 16 21.73 15.37 -0.48
CA THR A 16 21.82 13.92 -0.75
C THR A 16 20.45 13.23 -0.79
N LEU A 17 19.40 13.85 -0.24
CA LEU A 17 18.04 13.30 -0.21
C LEU A 17 17.29 13.49 -1.52
N LEU A 18 17.54 14.62 -2.21
CA LEU A 18 16.86 15.04 -3.43
C LEU A 18 17.71 14.83 -4.69
N SER A 19 18.36 13.66 -4.81
CA SER A 19 19.03 13.28 -6.06
C SER A 19 18.02 13.24 -7.21
N VAL A 20 18.44 13.63 -8.42
CA VAL A 20 17.62 13.57 -9.65
C VAL A 20 17.00 12.18 -9.81
N ALA A 21 17.74 11.11 -9.52
CA ALA A 21 17.20 9.75 -9.59
C ALA A 21 16.02 9.53 -8.62
N ARG A 22 16.14 10.00 -7.37
CA ARG A 22 15.08 9.86 -6.35
C ARG A 22 13.86 10.69 -6.69
N VAL A 23 14.06 11.92 -7.17
CA VAL A 23 12.96 12.81 -7.59
C VAL A 23 12.24 12.21 -8.81
N THR A 24 12.98 11.72 -9.81
CA THR A 24 12.40 11.06 -10.98
C THR A 24 11.60 9.81 -10.60
N THR A 25 12.13 8.96 -9.73
CA THR A 25 11.41 7.78 -9.23
C THR A 25 10.17 8.19 -8.42
N LEU A 26 10.25 9.24 -7.59
CA LEU A 26 9.13 9.74 -6.80
C LEU A 26 8.00 10.28 -7.69
N LEU A 27 8.32 11.14 -8.66
CA LEU A 27 7.34 11.72 -9.58
C LEU A 27 6.71 10.65 -10.48
N THR A 28 7.50 9.71 -10.98
CA THR A 28 6.98 8.57 -11.76
C THR A 28 6.07 7.71 -10.89
N SER A 29 6.43 7.47 -9.63
CA SER A 29 5.61 6.70 -8.68
C SER A 29 4.27 7.39 -8.40
N ILE A 30 4.23 8.72 -8.30
CA ILE A 30 2.97 9.48 -8.18
C ILE A 30 2.09 9.28 -9.43
N LEU A 31 2.68 9.34 -10.63
CA LEU A 31 1.94 9.12 -11.87
C LEU A 31 1.40 7.68 -11.97
N VAL A 32 2.23 6.69 -11.68
CA VAL A 32 1.85 5.27 -11.67
C VAL A 32 0.73 5.01 -10.67
N THR A 33 0.84 5.51 -9.44
CA THR A 33 -0.20 5.32 -8.42
C THR A 33 -1.50 6.03 -8.76
N MET A 34 -1.44 7.18 -9.41
CA MET A 34 -2.63 7.87 -9.94
C MET A 34 -3.33 7.02 -11.02
N ALA A 35 -2.57 6.41 -11.92
CA ALA A 35 -3.09 5.46 -12.92
C ALA A 35 -3.68 4.19 -12.28
N SER A 36 -3.02 3.64 -11.25
CA SER A 36 -3.50 2.48 -10.50
C SER A 36 -4.82 2.73 -9.77
N GLY A 37 -5.14 3.98 -9.40
CA GLY A 37 -6.40 4.32 -8.73
C GLY A 37 -7.62 4.43 -9.65
N SER A 38 -7.50 4.02 -10.91
CA SER A 38 -8.55 4.15 -11.95
C SER A 38 -9.83 3.36 -11.66
N ASN A 39 -9.78 2.30 -10.86
CA ASN A 39 -10.98 1.55 -10.44
C ASN A 39 -12.00 2.43 -9.68
N TYR A 40 -11.55 3.49 -9.00
CA TYR A 40 -12.46 4.46 -8.35
C TYR A 40 -13.21 5.36 -9.34
N ALA A 41 -12.87 5.35 -10.63
CA ALA A 41 -13.60 6.05 -11.68
C ALA A 41 -14.78 5.24 -12.22
N PHE A 42 -15.08 4.06 -11.66
CA PHE A 42 -16.23 3.21 -12.04
C PHE A 42 -17.56 4.00 -11.99
N SER A 43 -17.67 4.97 -11.10
CA SER A 43 -18.74 5.97 -11.01
C SER A 43 -19.14 6.60 -12.33
N ALA A 44 -18.15 6.97 -13.13
CA ALA A 44 -18.32 7.84 -14.27
C ALA A 44 -18.91 7.08 -15.47
N TYR A 45 -18.69 5.77 -15.53
CA TYR A 45 -19.06 4.93 -16.67
C TYR A 45 -19.93 3.72 -16.32
N GLY A 46 -19.96 3.30 -15.05
CA GLY A 46 -20.68 2.12 -14.58
C GLY A 46 -22.17 2.15 -14.89
N PRO A 47 -22.90 3.25 -14.59
CA PRO A 47 -24.33 3.36 -14.93
C PRO A 47 -24.60 3.26 -16.44
N GLN A 48 -23.76 3.89 -17.26
CA GLN A 48 -23.88 3.86 -18.73
C GLN A 48 -23.55 2.47 -19.28
N LEU A 49 -22.58 1.77 -18.67
CA LEU A 49 -22.28 0.39 -19.02
C LEU A 49 -23.44 -0.55 -18.65
N GLY A 50 -24.02 -0.35 -17.47
CA GLY A 50 -25.19 -1.11 -17.00
C GLY A 50 -26.41 -0.92 -17.90
N SER A 51 -26.73 0.33 -18.27
CA SER A 51 -27.86 0.62 -19.16
C SER A 51 -27.64 0.06 -20.57
N ARG A 52 -26.42 0.13 -21.10
CA ARG A 52 -26.09 -0.38 -22.45
C ARG A 52 -26.11 -1.91 -22.54
N LEU A 53 -25.87 -2.60 -21.44
CA LEU A 53 -25.86 -4.07 -21.35
C LEU A 53 -27.08 -4.65 -20.63
N HIS A 54 -28.09 -3.82 -20.31
CA HIS A 54 -29.26 -4.17 -19.50
C HIS A 54 -28.91 -4.99 -18.24
N LEU A 55 -27.86 -4.58 -17.53
CA LEU A 55 -27.41 -5.25 -16.31
C LEU A 55 -28.28 -4.83 -15.12
N THR A 56 -28.56 -5.77 -14.24
CA THR A 56 -29.19 -5.46 -12.95
C THR A 56 -28.21 -4.69 -12.04
N HIS A 57 -28.73 -3.95 -11.05
CA HIS A 57 -27.90 -3.27 -10.05
C HIS A 57 -26.89 -4.22 -9.38
N THR A 58 -27.32 -5.44 -9.03
CA THR A 58 -26.43 -6.45 -8.45
C THR A 58 -25.32 -6.86 -9.41
N GLN A 59 -25.64 -7.02 -10.71
CA GLN A 59 -24.65 -7.39 -11.71
C GLN A 59 -23.62 -6.28 -11.94
N ILE A 60 -24.04 -5.02 -12.06
CA ILE A 60 -23.10 -3.91 -12.25
C ILE A 60 -22.26 -3.65 -10.99
N ASN A 61 -22.84 -3.83 -9.79
CA ASN A 61 -22.09 -3.82 -8.53
C ASN A 61 -21.02 -4.92 -8.51
N LEU A 62 -21.35 -6.12 -8.96
CA LEU A 62 -20.40 -7.23 -9.03
C LEU A 62 -19.23 -6.93 -9.99
N VAL A 63 -19.49 -6.20 -11.09
CA VAL A 63 -18.45 -5.74 -12.02
C VAL A 63 -17.54 -4.69 -11.37
N GLY A 64 -18.09 -3.72 -10.64
CA GLY A 64 -17.27 -2.77 -9.87
C GLY A 64 -16.42 -3.46 -8.79
N LEU A 65 -17.05 -4.40 -8.08
CA LEU A 65 -16.40 -5.18 -7.03
C LEU A 65 -15.26 -6.07 -7.56
N SER A 66 -15.37 -6.63 -8.76
CA SER A 66 -14.32 -7.51 -9.30
C SER A 66 -12.98 -6.77 -9.45
N GLY A 67 -13.00 -5.47 -9.74
CA GLY A 67 -11.82 -4.62 -9.72
C GLY A 67 -11.16 -4.50 -8.34
N HIS A 68 -11.95 -4.35 -7.28
CA HIS A 68 -11.44 -4.34 -5.90
C HIS A 68 -10.89 -5.70 -5.46
N VAL A 69 -11.59 -6.78 -5.80
CA VAL A 69 -11.12 -8.15 -5.56
C VAL A 69 -9.80 -8.41 -6.28
N GLY A 70 -9.67 -7.96 -7.53
CA GLY A 70 -8.42 -8.05 -8.27
C GLY A 70 -7.28 -7.25 -7.64
N LEU A 71 -7.56 -6.04 -7.15
CA LEU A 71 -6.59 -5.17 -6.49
C LEU A 71 -6.06 -5.79 -5.20
N ASP A 72 -6.95 -5.98 -4.22
CA ASP A 72 -6.57 -6.36 -2.87
C ASP A 72 -6.30 -7.87 -2.76
N GLY A 73 -7.03 -8.70 -3.52
CA GLY A 73 -6.85 -10.16 -3.52
C GLY A 73 -5.53 -10.62 -4.15
N SER A 74 -5.01 -9.88 -5.13
CA SER A 74 -3.70 -10.18 -5.73
C SER A 74 -2.52 -9.57 -4.97
N ALA A 75 -2.78 -8.76 -3.93
CA ALA A 75 -1.79 -7.98 -3.21
C ALA A 75 -0.66 -8.81 -2.57
N PRO A 76 -0.90 -9.95 -1.88
CA PRO A 76 0.18 -10.76 -1.33
C PRO A 76 1.10 -11.35 -2.42
N LEU A 77 0.52 -11.88 -3.50
CA LEU A 77 1.27 -12.56 -4.56
C LEU A 77 2.14 -11.58 -5.36
N LEU A 78 1.55 -10.46 -5.79
CA LEU A 78 2.29 -9.43 -6.51
C LEU A 78 3.25 -8.68 -5.58
N GLY A 79 2.91 -8.50 -4.31
CA GLY A 79 3.80 -7.94 -3.30
C GLY A 79 5.08 -8.75 -3.14
N ARG A 80 4.95 -10.09 -3.01
CA ARG A 80 6.09 -11.01 -2.99
C ARG A 80 6.89 -10.96 -4.29
N LEU A 81 6.22 -10.84 -5.43
CA LEU A 81 6.89 -10.72 -6.73
C LEU A 81 7.72 -9.42 -6.83
N VAL A 82 7.19 -8.31 -6.33
CA VAL A 82 7.90 -7.02 -6.25
C VAL A 82 9.12 -7.12 -5.34
N ASP A 83 8.97 -7.74 -4.17
CA ASP A 83 10.09 -7.87 -3.23
C ASP A 83 11.20 -8.80 -3.73
N THR A 84 10.86 -9.85 -4.50
CA THR A 84 11.83 -10.85 -4.98
C THR A 84 12.46 -10.52 -6.34
N ARG A 85 11.68 -9.99 -7.28
CA ARG A 85 12.13 -9.73 -8.67
C ARG A 85 12.29 -8.24 -8.99
N GLY A 86 11.89 -7.35 -8.09
CA GLY A 86 11.92 -5.91 -8.30
C GLY A 86 10.85 -5.40 -9.28
N PRO A 87 10.90 -4.12 -9.66
CA PRO A 87 9.85 -3.44 -10.45
C PRO A 87 9.57 -3.94 -11.88
N PRO A 88 10.55 -4.40 -12.69
CA PRO A 88 10.32 -4.64 -14.12
C PRO A 88 9.24 -5.68 -14.43
N VAL A 89 9.25 -6.82 -13.73
CA VAL A 89 8.29 -7.91 -14.00
C VAL A 89 6.85 -7.52 -13.63
N PRO A 90 6.57 -7.01 -12.42
CA PRO A 90 5.23 -6.55 -12.08
C PRO A 90 4.75 -5.37 -12.94
N MET A 91 5.64 -4.47 -13.38
CA MET A 91 5.29 -3.36 -14.29
C MET A 91 4.79 -3.86 -15.66
N THR A 92 5.41 -4.91 -16.21
CA THR A 92 4.94 -5.54 -17.45
C THR A 92 3.57 -6.21 -17.24
N ILE A 93 3.37 -6.88 -16.10
CA ILE A 93 2.07 -7.45 -15.74
C ILE A 93 1.03 -6.34 -15.63
N ALA A 94 1.36 -5.22 -14.97
CA ALA A 94 0.48 -4.06 -14.82
C ALA A 94 0.05 -3.50 -16.18
N PHE A 95 0.99 -3.29 -17.09
CA PHE A 95 0.74 -2.80 -18.44
C PHE A 95 -0.25 -3.71 -19.20
N LEU A 96 0.04 -5.01 -19.27
CA LEU A 96 -0.78 -5.96 -20.03
C LEU A 96 -2.19 -6.11 -19.44
N THR A 97 -2.29 -6.27 -18.13
CA THR A 97 -3.57 -6.51 -17.46
C THR A 97 -4.48 -5.27 -17.45
N LEU A 98 -3.95 -4.06 -17.26
CA LEU A 98 -4.72 -2.82 -17.38
C LEU A 98 -5.19 -2.59 -18.82
N LEU A 99 -4.31 -2.79 -19.81
CA LEU A 99 -4.65 -2.61 -21.21
C LEU A 99 -5.74 -3.60 -21.66
N ILE A 100 -5.58 -4.88 -21.32
CA ILE A 100 -6.55 -5.93 -21.66
C ILE A 100 -7.88 -5.71 -20.90
N GLY A 101 -7.82 -5.40 -19.60
CA GLY A 101 -9.01 -5.20 -18.77
C GLY A 101 -9.89 -4.05 -19.27
N TYR A 102 -9.34 -2.85 -19.41
CA TYR A 102 -10.12 -1.69 -19.88
C TYR A 102 -10.49 -1.79 -21.36
N SER A 103 -9.63 -2.35 -22.21
CA SER A 103 -10.01 -2.57 -23.63
C SER A 103 -11.13 -3.61 -23.75
N GLY A 104 -11.13 -4.63 -22.90
CA GLY A 104 -12.21 -5.61 -22.80
C GLY A 104 -13.53 -4.96 -22.39
N ILE A 105 -13.53 -4.17 -21.30
CA ILE A 105 -14.72 -3.41 -20.85
C ILE A 105 -15.22 -2.48 -21.97
N ARG A 106 -14.31 -1.81 -22.68
CA ARG A 106 -14.65 -0.97 -23.83
C ARG A 106 -15.31 -1.77 -24.96
N GLN A 107 -14.79 -2.96 -25.28
CA GLN A 107 -15.39 -3.79 -26.32
C GLN A 107 -16.80 -4.24 -25.96
N PHE A 108 -17.03 -4.64 -24.70
CA PHE A 108 -18.38 -4.92 -24.21
C PHE A 108 -19.31 -3.71 -24.37
N TYR A 109 -18.82 -2.51 -24.07
CA TYR A 109 -19.60 -1.26 -24.22
C TYR A 109 -19.94 -0.95 -25.69
N ILE A 110 -19.00 -1.17 -26.62
CA ILE A 110 -19.20 -0.87 -28.05
C ILE A 110 -20.09 -1.90 -28.72
N SER A 111 -19.85 -3.19 -28.46
CA SER A 111 -20.62 -4.28 -29.06
C SER A 111 -22.08 -4.25 -28.59
N GLY A 112 -22.35 -3.83 -27.35
CA GLY A 112 -23.69 -3.82 -26.78
C GLY A 112 -24.32 -5.21 -26.74
N LEU A 113 -25.63 -5.25 -26.51
CA LEU A 113 -26.43 -6.47 -26.64
C LEU A 113 -26.83 -6.71 -28.11
N PRO A 114 -26.69 -7.95 -28.64
CA PRO A 114 -27.24 -8.30 -29.94
C PRO A 114 -28.76 -8.06 -30.00
N GLU A 115 -29.27 -7.68 -31.17
CA GLU A 115 -30.70 -7.43 -31.39
C GLU A 115 -31.54 -8.66 -31.00
N GLY A 116 -32.54 -8.45 -30.13
CA GLY A 116 -33.46 -9.50 -29.67
C GLY A 116 -33.09 -10.19 -28.35
N ILE A 117 -31.95 -9.84 -27.73
CA ILE A 117 -31.55 -10.37 -26.42
C ILE A 117 -31.83 -9.35 -25.32
N SER A 118 -32.63 -9.71 -24.32
CA SER A 118 -33.01 -8.84 -23.20
C SER A 118 -32.01 -8.77 -22.05
N ALA A 119 -31.10 -9.74 -21.95
CA ALA A 119 -30.12 -9.81 -20.86
C ALA A 119 -28.78 -10.40 -21.31
N LEU A 120 -27.68 -9.92 -20.72
CA LEU A 120 -26.33 -10.44 -20.99
C LEU A 120 -26.23 -11.91 -20.59
N SER A 121 -25.59 -12.74 -21.42
CA SER A 121 -25.39 -14.15 -21.12
C SER A 121 -24.51 -14.32 -19.87
N PRO A 122 -24.68 -15.41 -19.08
CA PRO A 122 -23.84 -15.66 -17.89
C PRO A 122 -22.34 -15.72 -18.23
N PHE A 123 -22.01 -16.24 -19.41
CA PHE A 123 -20.64 -16.25 -19.93
C PHE A 123 -20.12 -14.84 -20.24
N GLY A 124 -20.94 -13.99 -20.85
CA GLY A 124 -20.61 -12.59 -21.09
C GLY A 124 -20.38 -11.82 -19.79
N LEU A 125 -21.23 -12.05 -18.79
CA LEU A 125 -21.04 -11.49 -17.45
C LEU A 125 -19.72 -11.97 -16.83
N LEU A 126 -19.42 -13.27 -16.87
CA LEU A 126 -18.15 -13.81 -16.35
C LEU A 126 -16.92 -13.17 -17.03
N MET A 127 -16.96 -12.99 -18.34
CA MET A 127 -15.88 -12.32 -19.08
C MET A 127 -15.75 -10.84 -18.69
N LEU A 128 -16.87 -10.13 -18.48
CA LEU A 128 -16.85 -8.75 -17.99
C LEU A 128 -16.27 -8.66 -16.57
N LEU A 129 -16.63 -9.59 -15.69
CA LEU A 129 -16.05 -9.70 -14.34
C LEU A 129 -14.54 -9.96 -14.39
N LEU A 130 -14.08 -10.84 -15.30
CA LEU A 130 -12.66 -11.11 -15.52
C LEU A 130 -11.93 -9.86 -16.01
N CYS A 131 -12.53 -9.07 -16.91
CA CYS A 131 -11.95 -7.80 -17.34
C CYS A 131 -11.77 -6.83 -16.16
N GLY A 132 -12.77 -6.69 -15.28
CA GLY A 132 -12.65 -5.91 -14.05
C GLY A 132 -11.58 -6.47 -13.09
N LEU A 133 -11.50 -7.80 -12.93
CA LEU A 133 -10.45 -8.42 -12.12
C LEU A 133 -9.05 -8.07 -12.65
N LEU A 134 -8.86 -8.07 -13.97
CA LEU A 134 -7.60 -7.70 -14.61
C LEU A 134 -7.23 -6.22 -14.37
N THR A 135 -8.19 -5.29 -14.39
CA THR A 135 -7.90 -3.88 -14.05
C THR A 135 -7.45 -3.74 -12.59
N GLY A 136 -8.02 -4.54 -11.69
CA GLY A 136 -7.58 -4.66 -10.30
C GLY A 136 -6.15 -5.19 -10.14
N ILE A 137 -5.85 -6.33 -10.76
CA ILE A 137 -4.53 -6.97 -10.70
C ILE A 137 -3.44 -6.01 -11.19
N GLY A 138 -3.68 -5.33 -12.32
CA GLY A 138 -2.70 -4.41 -12.87
C GLY A 138 -2.52 -3.14 -12.04
N ALA A 139 -3.61 -2.62 -11.48
CA ALA A 139 -3.56 -1.52 -10.53
C ALA A 139 -2.66 -1.85 -9.33
N ASN A 140 -2.83 -3.04 -8.75
CA ASN A 140 -2.05 -3.48 -7.59
C ASN A 140 -0.57 -3.68 -7.93
N ALA A 141 -0.26 -4.29 -9.07
CA ALA A 141 1.13 -4.45 -9.52
C ALA A 141 1.87 -3.10 -9.65
N GLY A 142 1.22 -2.08 -10.25
CA GLY A 142 1.76 -0.73 -10.33
C GLY A 142 1.92 -0.06 -8.96
N LEU A 143 0.89 -0.17 -8.12
CA LEU A 143 0.85 0.40 -6.77
C LEU A 143 1.95 -0.19 -5.88
N ALA A 144 2.07 -1.52 -5.84
CA ALA A 144 3.06 -2.22 -5.02
C ALA A 144 4.49 -1.83 -5.41
N CYS A 145 4.81 -1.76 -6.70
CA CYS A 145 6.10 -1.28 -7.19
C CYS A 145 6.43 0.15 -6.75
N ALA A 146 5.48 1.07 -6.95
CA ALA A 146 5.66 2.48 -6.64
C ALA A 146 5.90 2.72 -5.14
N ILE A 147 5.12 2.06 -4.29
CA ILE A 147 5.27 2.13 -2.83
C ILE A 147 6.59 1.45 -2.41
N ASN A 148 6.92 0.27 -2.92
CA ASN A 148 8.14 -0.46 -2.56
C ASN A 148 9.40 0.34 -2.89
N ALA A 149 9.48 0.85 -4.13
CA ALA A 149 10.62 1.64 -4.59
C ALA A 149 10.77 2.90 -3.73
N THR A 150 9.67 3.56 -3.39
CA THR A 150 9.70 4.76 -2.54
C THR A 150 10.10 4.43 -1.10
N ALA A 151 9.54 3.38 -0.51
CA ALA A 151 9.84 2.98 0.86
C ALA A 151 11.32 2.60 1.05
N LYS A 152 11.91 1.91 0.05
CA LYS A 152 13.32 1.49 0.06
C LYS A 152 14.30 2.60 -0.35
N SER A 153 13.84 3.63 -1.08
CA SER A 153 14.70 4.70 -1.59
C SER A 153 14.89 5.89 -0.63
N PHE A 154 14.00 6.05 0.34
CA PHE A 154 14.02 7.15 1.30
C PHE A 154 14.40 6.66 2.72
N PRO A 155 15.16 7.47 3.49
CA PRO A 155 15.57 7.13 4.85
C PRO A 155 14.38 7.14 5.82
N ASP A 156 14.53 6.51 6.99
CA ASP A 156 13.45 6.29 7.96
C ASP A 156 12.65 7.56 8.32
N HIS A 157 13.32 8.71 8.45
CA HIS A 157 12.68 9.98 8.80
C HIS A 157 11.79 10.57 7.69
N ALA A 158 12.08 10.29 6.42
CA ALA A 158 11.36 10.82 5.26
C ALA A 158 10.49 9.75 4.57
N ARG A 159 10.66 8.47 4.92
CA ARG A 159 9.99 7.32 4.32
C ARG A 159 8.47 7.45 4.37
N THR A 160 7.90 7.72 5.55
CA THR A 160 6.45 7.84 5.70
C THR A 160 5.90 8.99 4.86
N THR A 161 6.60 10.13 4.82
CA THR A 161 6.20 11.28 4.02
C THR A 161 6.24 10.99 2.52
N SER A 162 7.33 10.40 2.02
CA SER A 162 7.47 10.09 0.60
C SER A 162 6.49 9.01 0.15
N THR A 163 6.33 7.94 0.94
CA THR A 163 5.37 6.86 0.65
C THR A 163 3.93 7.38 0.68
N SER A 164 3.57 8.24 1.65
CA SER A 164 2.22 8.81 1.70
C SER A 164 1.95 9.81 0.57
N LEU A 165 2.97 10.58 0.16
CA LEU A 165 2.90 11.45 -1.01
C LEU A 165 2.66 10.65 -2.30
N VAL A 166 3.38 9.54 -2.50
CA VAL A 166 3.12 8.63 -3.63
C VAL A 166 1.70 8.08 -3.54
N LEU A 167 1.29 7.60 -2.37
CA LEU A 167 -0.06 7.08 -2.17
C LEU A 167 -1.16 8.12 -2.38
N SER A 168 -0.86 9.42 -2.22
CA SER A 168 -1.81 10.50 -2.48
C SER A 168 -2.28 10.54 -3.94
N GLY A 169 -1.41 10.18 -4.89
CA GLY A 169 -1.77 10.06 -6.31
C GLY A 169 -2.93 9.09 -6.53
N PHE A 170 -2.90 7.95 -5.84
CA PHE A 170 -3.99 6.96 -5.85
C PHE A 170 -5.30 7.51 -5.25
N GLY A 171 -5.25 8.41 -4.26
CA GLY A 171 -6.44 9.03 -3.69
C GLY A 171 -7.10 10.07 -4.60
N LEU A 172 -6.30 10.74 -5.45
CA LEU A 172 -6.72 11.79 -6.37
C LEU A 172 -7.24 11.24 -7.72
N SER A 173 -6.98 9.98 -8.03
CA SER A 173 -7.29 9.35 -9.32
C SER A 173 -8.75 9.49 -9.75
N ALA A 174 -9.70 9.25 -8.83
CA ALA A 174 -11.13 9.31 -9.11
C ALA A 174 -11.53 10.70 -9.61
N PHE A 175 -11.08 11.76 -8.91
CA PHE A 175 -11.32 13.14 -9.32
C PHE A 175 -10.71 13.44 -10.69
N VAL A 176 -9.47 13.01 -10.95
CA VAL A 176 -8.80 13.26 -12.24
C VAL A 176 -9.54 12.57 -13.39
N PHE A 177 -9.82 11.27 -13.28
CA PHE A 177 -10.48 10.52 -14.35
C PHE A 177 -11.94 10.94 -14.55
N THR A 178 -12.69 11.23 -13.48
CA THR A 178 -14.07 11.74 -13.60
C THR A 178 -14.09 13.14 -14.23
N THR A 179 -13.14 14.02 -13.87
CA THR A 179 -13.01 15.35 -14.50
C THR A 179 -12.70 15.23 -15.98
N ILE A 180 -11.79 14.32 -16.36
CA ILE A 180 -11.48 14.04 -17.78
C ILE A 180 -12.73 13.53 -18.51
N ALA A 181 -13.51 12.62 -17.90
CA ALA A 181 -14.75 12.13 -18.48
C ALA A 181 -15.74 13.26 -18.77
N HIS A 182 -15.97 14.15 -17.79
CA HIS A 182 -16.96 15.22 -17.91
C HIS A 182 -16.52 16.38 -18.81
N VAL A 183 -15.24 16.77 -18.78
CA VAL A 183 -14.73 17.94 -19.51
C VAL A 183 -14.32 17.58 -20.94
N ALA A 184 -13.61 16.47 -21.13
CA ALA A 184 -13.06 16.10 -22.43
C ALA A 184 -13.98 15.19 -23.24
N PHE A 185 -14.85 14.40 -22.59
CA PHE A 185 -15.70 13.40 -23.27
C PHE A 185 -17.16 13.45 -22.80
N PRO A 186 -17.85 14.61 -22.88
CA PRO A 186 -19.23 14.73 -22.45
C PRO A 186 -20.14 13.79 -23.29
N GLY A 187 -20.68 12.76 -22.65
CA GLY A 187 -21.59 11.80 -23.30
C GLY A 187 -20.92 10.70 -24.13
N ASP A 188 -19.59 10.68 -24.25
CA ASP A 188 -18.84 9.65 -24.98
C ASP A 188 -18.06 8.72 -24.04
N THR A 189 -18.79 7.78 -23.43
CA THR A 189 -18.23 6.76 -22.54
C THR A 189 -17.24 5.83 -23.26
N SER A 190 -17.39 5.61 -24.58
CA SER A 190 -16.50 4.72 -25.34
C SER A 190 -15.09 5.31 -25.47
N SER A 191 -14.99 6.60 -25.79
CA SER A 191 -13.73 7.32 -25.83
C SER A 191 -13.13 7.48 -24.43
N PHE A 192 -13.97 7.70 -23.41
CA PHE A 192 -13.50 7.72 -22.03
C PHE A 192 -12.89 6.38 -21.58
N LEU A 193 -13.53 5.25 -21.92
CA LEU A 193 -12.98 3.91 -21.64
C LEU A 193 -11.66 3.66 -22.40
N LEU A 194 -11.49 4.24 -23.60
CA LEU A 194 -10.21 4.19 -24.31
C LEU A 194 -9.12 4.99 -23.58
N VAL A 195 -9.48 6.17 -23.04
CA VAL A 195 -8.58 6.98 -22.21
C VAL A 195 -8.23 6.25 -20.92
N LEU A 196 -9.15 5.50 -20.31
CA LEU A 196 -8.82 4.63 -19.18
C LEU A 196 -7.85 3.52 -19.62
N ALA A 197 -8.07 2.85 -20.74
CA ALA A 197 -7.18 1.79 -21.23
C ALA A 197 -5.75 2.28 -21.51
N ILE A 198 -5.60 3.38 -22.25
CA ILE A 198 -4.30 3.92 -22.64
C ILE A 198 -3.69 4.72 -21.48
N GLY A 199 -4.47 5.56 -20.82
CA GLY A 199 -4.03 6.45 -19.75
C GLY A 199 -3.62 5.72 -18.48
N THR A 200 -4.09 4.50 -18.25
CA THR A 200 -3.62 3.67 -17.12
C THR A 200 -2.45 2.78 -17.49
N SER A 201 -2.34 2.33 -18.75
CA SER A 201 -1.29 1.42 -19.21
C SER A 201 0.02 2.14 -19.55
N LEU A 202 -0.01 3.31 -20.19
CA LEU A 202 1.22 4.05 -20.56
C LEU A 202 2.08 4.46 -19.35
N PRO A 203 1.52 4.93 -18.22
CA PRO A 203 2.31 5.18 -17.01
C PRO A 203 3.05 3.95 -16.49
N MET A 204 2.55 2.72 -16.73
CA MET A 204 3.25 1.49 -16.32
C MET A 204 4.50 1.25 -17.16
N ILE A 205 4.48 1.58 -18.45
CA ILE A 205 5.68 1.55 -19.31
C ILE A 205 6.69 2.58 -18.81
N LEU A 206 6.24 3.78 -18.46
CA LEU A 206 7.14 4.80 -17.90
C LEU A 206 7.74 4.31 -16.57
N GLY A 207 6.91 3.70 -15.72
CA GLY A 207 7.31 3.07 -14.47
C GLY A 207 8.38 2.00 -14.66
N PHE A 208 8.26 1.16 -15.69
CA PHE A 208 9.25 0.14 -16.03
C PHE A 208 10.66 0.72 -16.23
N PHE A 209 10.79 1.89 -16.86
CA PHE A 209 12.10 2.50 -17.13
C PHE A 209 12.62 3.40 -15.99
N LEU A 210 11.71 4.11 -15.31
CA LEU A 210 12.08 5.20 -14.39
C LEU A 210 11.96 4.84 -12.90
N ILE A 211 11.21 3.81 -12.53
CA ILE A 211 11.13 3.35 -11.14
C ILE A 211 12.29 2.40 -10.87
N LYS A 212 13.26 2.90 -10.10
CA LYS A 212 14.46 2.16 -9.70
C LYS A 212 14.56 2.17 -8.17
N LEU A 213 14.97 1.05 -7.59
CA LEU A 213 15.31 1.00 -6.17
C LEU A 213 16.66 1.69 -5.99
N ILE A 214 16.68 2.76 -5.19
CA ILE A 214 17.89 3.54 -4.95
C ILE A 214 18.40 3.20 -3.55
N PRO A 215 19.59 2.58 -3.40
CA PRO A 215 20.11 2.24 -2.08
C PRO A 215 20.31 3.49 -1.23
N LEU A 216 20.10 3.33 0.08
CA LEU A 216 20.43 4.37 1.06
C LEU A 216 21.96 4.54 1.10
N PRO A 217 22.48 5.78 1.18
CA PRO A 217 23.91 5.98 1.40
C PRO A 217 24.31 5.27 2.70
N SER A 218 25.37 4.45 2.65
CA SER A 218 25.93 3.84 3.85
C SER A 218 26.31 4.93 4.83
N LYS A 219 25.86 4.81 6.09
CA LYS A 219 26.47 5.58 7.18
C LYS A 219 27.91 5.08 7.28
N SER A 220 28.85 5.82 6.71
CA SER A 220 30.27 5.57 6.88
C SER A 220 30.62 5.79 8.36
N ASN A 221 30.82 4.69 9.08
CA ASN A 221 31.82 4.57 10.15
C ASN A 221 32.28 3.11 10.17
N ASP A 222 33.53 2.94 9.71
CA ASP A 222 34.50 1.86 9.88
C ASP A 222 34.26 0.44 9.32
N HIS A 223 35.34 -0.02 8.65
CA HIS A 223 35.71 -1.32 8.09
C HIS A 223 35.07 -1.79 6.75
N PRO A 224 35.79 -1.59 5.62
CA PRO A 224 35.39 -2.06 4.28
C PRO A 224 35.56 -3.57 4.03
N GLU A 225 35.91 -4.39 5.03
CA GLU A 225 36.25 -5.81 4.80
C GLU A 225 35.08 -6.79 5.00
N CYS A 226 34.00 -6.41 5.67
CA CYS A 226 32.92 -7.36 5.99
C CYS A 226 31.89 -7.55 4.85
N PHE A 227 31.82 -6.63 3.88
CA PHE A 227 30.83 -6.68 2.79
C PHE A 227 31.23 -7.65 1.65
N VAL A 228 32.52 -7.96 1.51
CA VAL A 228 33.02 -8.88 0.46
C VAL A 228 32.82 -10.35 0.85
N ILE A 229 32.83 -10.66 2.16
CA ILE A 229 32.69 -12.04 2.66
C ILE A 229 31.23 -12.51 2.57
N ALA A 230 30.24 -11.65 2.86
CA ALA A 230 28.83 -12.00 2.77
C ALA A 230 28.39 -12.37 1.33
N ARG A 231 28.93 -11.67 0.31
CA ARG A 231 28.63 -11.98 -1.10
C ARG A 231 29.29 -13.31 -1.53
N ARG A 232 30.49 -13.64 -1.05
CA ARG A 232 31.14 -14.95 -1.34
C ARG A 232 30.46 -16.13 -0.64
N LEU A 233 29.93 -15.95 0.56
CA LEU A 233 29.18 -17.00 1.27
C LEU A 233 27.79 -17.26 0.66
N SER A 234 27.15 -16.22 0.11
CA SER A 234 25.87 -16.38 -0.60
C SER A 234 26.01 -17.02 -2.00
N SER A 235 27.15 -16.86 -2.68
CA SER A 235 27.41 -17.50 -3.97
C SER A 235 27.85 -18.96 -3.85
N ASN A 236 28.43 -19.36 -2.71
CA ASN A 236 28.83 -20.75 -2.44
C ASN A 236 27.72 -21.63 -1.82
N ARG A 237 26.52 -21.09 -1.56
CA ARG A 237 25.36 -21.87 -1.07
C ARG A 237 24.38 -22.25 -2.19
N ARG A 238 24.89 -22.46 -3.40
CA ARG A 238 24.16 -23.07 -4.52
C ARG A 238 25.01 -24.16 -5.18
N GLN A 239 25.39 -25.17 -4.40
CA GLN A 239 25.70 -26.53 -4.88
C GLN A 239 26.01 -27.42 -3.67
N ALA A 240 24.99 -28.07 -3.15
CA ALA A 240 25.12 -29.31 -2.40
C ALA A 240 23.84 -30.13 -2.64
N PRO A 241 23.88 -31.18 -3.48
CA PRO A 241 22.86 -32.21 -3.48
C PRO A 241 23.25 -33.29 -2.46
N LEU A 242 22.29 -33.71 -1.64
CA LEU A 242 22.33 -34.93 -0.82
C LEU A 242 21.05 -35.70 -1.19
N SER A 243 21.01 -37.00 -1.46
CA SER A 243 21.96 -38.07 -1.71
C SER A 243 21.05 -39.24 -2.12
N GLU A 244 21.16 -39.77 -3.35
CA GLU A 244 20.45 -41.01 -3.72
C GLU A 244 21.31 -42.23 -3.36
N ALA A 245 20.71 -43.19 -2.67
CA ALA A 245 21.21 -44.56 -2.57
C ALA A 245 20.30 -45.44 -3.42
N ASP A 246 20.80 -45.93 -4.56
CA ASP A 246 20.93 -47.38 -4.83
C ASP A 246 21.24 -47.69 -6.31
N ALA A 247 22.17 -48.63 -6.47
CA ALA A 247 22.35 -49.57 -7.58
C ALA A 247 23.04 -49.16 -8.91
N ARG A 248 24.28 -49.67 -9.04
CA ARG A 248 24.88 -50.44 -10.18
C ARG A 248 25.23 -49.70 -11.50
N ALA A 249 26.51 -49.35 -11.64
CA ALA A 249 27.52 -49.67 -12.70
C ALA A 249 27.15 -49.67 -14.22
N PRO A 250 28.13 -49.69 -15.16
CA PRO A 250 29.21 -48.72 -15.42
C PRO A 250 29.39 -48.38 -16.95
N LEU A 251 30.39 -47.52 -17.25
CA LEU A 251 31.22 -47.43 -18.49
C LEU A 251 30.87 -46.48 -19.67
N LEU A 252 31.98 -45.93 -20.21
CA LEU A 252 32.29 -45.37 -21.55
C LEU A 252 31.72 -43.97 -21.89
N SER A 253 32.40 -43.04 -22.59
CA SER A 253 33.79 -42.80 -23.05
C SER A 253 33.76 -41.54 -23.95
N SER A 254 34.94 -40.97 -24.22
CA SER A 254 35.28 -40.07 -25.36
C SER A 254 34.79 -38.62 -25.29
N ASP A 255 35.72 -37.66 -25.12
CA ASP A 255 36.49 -36.93 -26.16
C ASP A 255 35.74 -35.62 -26.51
N THR A 256 36.31 -34.41 -26.58
CA THR A 256 37.55 -33.99 -27.24
C THR A 256 37.88 -32.52 -26.85
N TYR A 257 39.15 -32.14 -27.07
CA TYR A 257 39.87 -30.84 -27.07
C TYR A 257 39.12 -29.62 -27.69
N GLU A 258 39.45 -28.32 -27.51
CA GLU A 258 40.74 -27.58 -27.60
C GLU A 258 40.73 -26.21 -26.82
N ASP A 259 41.90 -25.82 -26.30
CA ASP A 259 42.63 -24.50 -26.27
C ASP A 259 41.90 -23.14 -26.29
N ALA A 260 42.44 -21.99 -25.84
CA ALA A 260 43.56 -21.53 -25.00
C ALA A 260 43.47 -19.98 -24.91
N ASP A 261 44.41 -19.33 -24.21
CA ASP A 261 44.71 -17.88 -24.07
C ASP A 261 44.07 -17.12 -22.87
N VAL A 262 44.70 -17.01 -21.68
CA VAL A 262 45.93 -16.29 -21.25
C VAL A 262 45.72 -14.75 -21.25
N LEU A 263 45.71 -14.03 -20.12
CA LEU A 263 46.92 -13.52 -19.43
C LEU A 263 46.62 -13.00 -18.00
N ARG A 264 47.68 -13.00 -17.17
CA ARG A 264 47.80 -13.03 -15.70
C ARG A 264 48.34 -11.71 -15.13
N CYS A 265 48.33 -11.61 -13.77
CA CYS A 265 49.27 -10.90 -12.86
C CYS A 265 48.66 -9.71 -12.07
N GLN A 266 49.01 -9.40 -10.82
CA GLN A 266 49.88 -9.96 -9.77
C GLN A 266 49.57 -9.21 -8.46
N ALA A 267 49.75 -9.83 -7.29
CA ALA A 267 49.95 -9.15 -6.01
C ALA A 267 51.44 -9.27 -5.62
N PRO A 268 52.05 -8.26 -4.97
CA PRO A 268 53.48 -8.27 -4.69
C PRO A 268 53.81 -9.13 -3.46
N LEU A 269 54.88 -9.92 -3.59
CA LEU A 269 55.53 -10.68 -2.54
C LEU A 269 56.77 -9.91 -2.05
N SER A 270 57.01 -9.87 -0.74
CA SER A 270 58.30 -9.48 -0.16
C SER A 270 59.08 -10.74 0.25
N SER A 271 60.31 -10.81 -0.27
CA SER A 271 61.49 -11.65 0.08
C SER A 271 61.50 -12.35 1.45
N THR A 272 62.01 -13.59 1.62
CA THR A 272 63.43 -14.00 1.47
C THR A 272 63.63 -15.53 1.31
N LEU A 273 64.76 -15.89 0.67
CA LEU A 273 65.43 -17.20 0.42
C LEU A 273 65.74 -18.00 1.72
N ASP A 274 66.08 -19.30 1.82
CA ASP A 274 66.93 -20.26 1.06
C ASP A 274 66.59 -21.72 1.52
N VAL A 275 66.45 -22.73 0.64
CA VAL A 275 67.38 -23.87 0.32
C VAL A 275 67.60 -24.95 1.41
N GLY A 276 67.32 -26.23 1.06
CA GLY A 276 68.04 -27.42 1.60
C GLY A 276 67.19 -28.66 1.97
N SER A 277 67.11 -29.65 1.08
CA SER A 277 66.56 -31.02 1.25
C SER A 277 67.44 -31.94 2.14
N PRO A 278 67.25 -33.28 2.14
CA PRO A 278 66.14 -34.17 2.55
C PRO A 278 66.60 -35.13 3.68
N ASP A 279 65.78 -36.08 4.16
CA ASP A 279 66.21 -37.48 4.35
C ASP A 279 65.18 -38.42 5.03
N THR A 280 65.01 -39.58 4.39
CA THR A 280 64.82 -40.95 4.92
C THR A 280 63.58 -41.37 5.73
N SER A 281 62.73 -42.17 5.06
CA SER A 281 61.94 -43.32 5.57
C SER A 281 62.86 -44.45 6.11
N PRO A 282 62.42 -45.53 6.84
CA PRO A 282 61.26 -46.39 6.49
C PRO A 282 60.53 -47.24 7.60
N LEU A 283 59.37 -47.82 7.22
CA LEU A 283 58.75 -49.14 7.61
C LEU A 283 58.23 -49.41 9.07
N THR A 284 56.90 -49.35 9.32
CA THR A 284 55.86 -50.44 9.48
C THR A 284 55.82 -51.22 10.83
N PRO A 285 54.71 -51.86 11.28
CA PRO A 285 53.26 -51.69 11.01
C PRO A 285 52.31 -51.86 12.27
N VAL A 286 50.99 -51.71 12.03
CA VAL A 286 49.80 -52.30 12.72
C VAL A 286 49.15 -51.60 13.94
N ASP A 287 47.82 -51.45 13.77
CA ASP A 287 46.64 -51.34 14.66
C ASP A 287 46.22 -50.07 15.43
N GLU A 288 45.12 -49.52 14.90
CA GLU A 288 43.83 -49.23 15.55
C GLU A 288 43.77 -48.62 16.96
N GLY A 289 43.16 -47.43 17.03
CA GLY A 289 42.45 -47.00 18.24
C GLY A 289 42.48 -45.51 18.56
N GLN A 290 41.51 -44.77 18.02
CA GLN A 290 40.84 -43.62 18.66
C GLN A 290 41.68 -42.37 19.05
N SER A 291 41.66 -41.37 18.17
CA SER A 291 42.14 -40.01 18.43
C SER A 291 41.11 -39.16 19.19
N HIS A 292 41.29 -39.06 20.51
CA HIS A 292 40.85 -37.91 21.29
C HIS A 292 42.07 -37.00 21.53
N LEU A 293 42.21 -35.92 20.75
CA LEU A 293 43.08 -34.81 21.11
C LEU A 293 42.25 -33.64 21.62
N SER A 294 42.32 -33.48 22.94
CA SER A 294 42.06 -32.25 23.67
C SER A 294 42.99 -31.14 23.17
N SER A 295 42.44 -30.00 22.78
CA SER A 295 43.17 -28.73 22.79
C SER A 295 42.55 -27.80 23.84
N THR A 296 43.43 -27.42 24.73
CA THR A 296 43.29 -26.56 25.90
C THR A 296 43.00 -25.11 25.55
N ASN A 297 42.23 -24.50 26.45
CA ASN A 297 42.13 -23.08 26.81
C ASN A 297 43.32 -22.18 26.43
N LEU A 298 42.99 -20.97 25.98
CA LEU A 298 43.51 -19.63 26.32
C LEU A 298 42.93 -18.68 25.26
N SER A 299 42.44 -17.47 25.50
CA SER A 299 42.29 -16.62 26.67
C SER A 299 41.64 -15.31 26.16
N ASN A 300 40.80 -14.69 26.98
CA ASN A 300 40.49 -13.26 27.05
C ASN A 300 40.90 -12.37 25.85
N GLU A 301 39.92 -11.87 25.09
CA GLU A 301 39.95 -10.48 24.66
C GLU A 301 38.55 -9.83 24.73
N SER A 302 38.50 -8.79 25.56
CA SER A 302 37.74 -7.54 25.42
C SER A 302 36.29 -7.60 24.92
N ARG A 303 35.41 -7.60 25.93
CA ARG A 303 34.10 -6.96 25.99
C ARG A 303 34.07 -5.62 25.22
N TYR A 304 33.77 -5.66 23.92
CA TYR A 304 33.20 -4.53 23.20
C TYR A 304 31.68 -4.63 23.33
N ASN A 305 31.10 -3.79 24.19
CA ASN A 305 29.67 -3.53 24.18
C ASN A 305 29.33 -2.77 22.89
N GLY A 306 29.29 -3.48 21.76
CA GLY A 306 28.49 -3.03 20.63
C GLY A 306 27.05 -3.03 21.09
N VAL A 307 26.40 -1.87 21.04
CA VAL A 307 24.94 -1.80 21.02
C VAL A 307 24.53 -2.58 19.78
N GLU A 308 24.28 -3.87 19.96
CA GLU A 308 23.65 -4.73 18.98
C GLU A 308 22.30 -4.06 18.72
N SER A 309 22.24 -3.34 17.60
CA SER A 309 20.99 -2.76 17.12
C SER A 309 20.02 -3.93 17.06
N ALA A 310 18.96 -3.88 17.88
CA ALA A 310 17.99 -4.96 17.99
C ALA A 310 17.69 -5.52 16.59
N PRO A 311 17.71 -6.86 16.40
CA PRO A 311 17.44 -7.45 15.09
C PRO A 311 16.16 -6.82 14.54
N LEU A 312 16.26 -6.20 13.36
CA LEU A 312 15.08 -5.68 12.67
C LEU A 312 14.07 -6.83 12.62
N PRO A 313 12.80 -6.62 13.05
CA PRO A 313 11.80 -7.66 12.93
C PRO A 313 11.68 -8.02 11.45
N ASP A 314 12.00 -9.25 11.10
CA ASP A 314 11.92 -9.77 9.72
C ASP A 314 10.91 -10.93 9.71
N ILE A 315 9.66 -10.59 9.99
CA ILE A 315 8.54 -11.53 9.93
C ILE A 315 7.94 -11.39 8.54
N SER A 316 7.87 -12.49 7.78
CA SER A 316 7.40 -12.45 6.40
C SER A 316 6.50 -13.62 6.04
N GLY A 317 5.68 -13.43 5.00
CA GLY A 317 4.87 -14.47 4.41
C GLY A 317 3.82 -15.05 5.36
N THR A 318 3.74 -16.37 5.43
CA THR A 318 2.75 -17.07 6.27
C THR A 318 3.02 -16.95 7.76
N ASP A 319 4.23 -16.58 8.18
CA ASP A 319 4.54 -16.41 9.60
C ASP A 319 3.80 -15.21 10.19
N LEU A 320 3.40 -14.27 9.32
CA LEU A 320 2.59 -13.11 9.66
C LEU A 320 1.22 -13.50 10.24
N VAL A 321 0.58 -14.56 9.72
CA VAL A 321 -0.76 -14.97 10.21
C VAL A 321 -0.74 -15.54 11.62
N TRP A 322 0.44 -15.85 12.16
CA TRP A 322 0.60 -16.33 13.53
C TRP A 322 0.91 -15.18 14.51
N SER A 323 1.15 -13.97 14.01
CA SER A 323 1.38 -12.79 14.84
C SER A 323 0.07 -12.18 15.34
N VAL A 324 0.05 -11.82 16.62
CA VAL A 324 -1.09 -11.10 17.24
C VAL A 324 -1.16 -9.66 16.70
N GLU A 325 -0.01 -9.05 16.44
CA GLU A 325 0.12 -7.71 15.85
C GLU A 325 -0.53 -7.64 14.46
N PHE A 326 -0.38 -8.70 13.67
CA PHE A 326 -1.04 -8.82 12.37
C PHE A 326 -2.55 -8.81 12.52
N TRP A 327 -3.13 -9.70 13.34
CA TRP A 327 -4.59 -9.75 13.54
C TRP A 327 -5.16 -8.46 14.14
N LEU A 328 -4.37 -7.75 14.96
CA LEU A 328 -4.75 -6.45 15.49
C LEU A 328 -4.85 -5.40 14.38
N LEU A 329 -3.83 -5.25 13.52
CA LEU A 329 -3.91 -4.32 12.39
C LEU A 329 -4.96 -4.76 11.36
N PHE A 330 -5.06 -6.06 11.09
CA PHE A 330 -6.02 -6.66 10.17
C PHE A 330 -7.46 -6.32 10.57
N THR A 331 -7.81 -6.50 11.84
CA THR A 331 -9.17 -6.21 12.35
C THR A 331 -9.47 -4.72 12.39
N ILE A 332 -8.51 -3.87 12.81
CA ILE A 332 -8.69 -2.41 12.79
C ILE A 332 -8.90 -1.93 11.35
N LEU A 333 -8.10 -2.42 10.41
CA LEU A 333 -8.22 -2.08 9.00
C LEU A 333 -9.54 -2.58 8.40
N ALA A 334 -9.95 -3.83 8.69
CA ALA A 334 -11.23 -4.38 8.26
C ALA A 334 -12.42 -3.51 8.72
N LEU A 335 -12.39 -3.00 9.96
CA LEU A 335 -13.46 -2.17 10.51
C LEU A 335 -13.41 -0.73 9.98
N LEU A 336 -12.26 -0.05 10.05
CA LEU A 336 -12.16 1.35 9.62
C LEU A 336 -12.28 1.47 8.11
N ILE A 337 -11.51 0.67 7.37
CA ILE A 337 -11.57 0.73 5.91
C ILE A 337 -12.85 0.08 5.41
N GLY A 338 -13.30 -1.05 5.95
CA GLY A 338 -14.56 -1.66 5.52
C GLY A 338 -15.76 -0.71 5.63
N THR A 339 -15.85 0.10 6.68
CA THR A 339 -16.88 1.14 6.80
C THR A 339 -16.68 2.29 5.81
N ALA A 340 -15.43 2.66 5.50
CA ALA A 340 -15.10 3.60 4.44
C ALA A 340 -15.52 3.07 3.06
N LEU A 341 -15.21 1.81 2.77
CA LEU A 341 -15.53 1.10 1.54
C LEU A 341 -17.05 0.97 1.40
N MET A 342 -17.82 0.62 2.43
CA MET A 342 -19.30 0.68 2.36
C MET A 342 -19.83 2.01 1.82
N CYS A 343 -19.21 3.11 2.24
CA CYS A 343 -19.55 4.46 1.83
C CYS A 343 -18.86 4.89 0.51
N SER A 344 -17.84 4.17 0.01
CA SER A 344 -16.99 4.60 -1.12
C SER A 344 -16.74 3.58 -2.23
N THR A 345 -16.64 2.27 -1.96
CA THR A 345 -16.23 1.23 -2.92
C THR A 345 -17.24 0.88 -3.96
N ASP A 346 -18.51 1.22 -3.76
CA ASP A 346 -19.38 1.33 -4.90
C ASP A 346 -19.92 2.74 -4.87
N ILE A 347 -19.56 3.50 -5.89
CA ILE A 347 -20.22 4.77 -6.19
C ILE A 347 -21.75 4.62 -6.23
N ASN A 348 -22.25 3.38 -6.31
CA ASN A 348 -23.65 3.03 -6.18
C ASN A 348 -24.22 3.26 -4.78
N ASN A 349 -23.53 3.00 -3.66
CA ASN A 349 -24.12 3.24 -2.33
C ASN A 349 -24.21 4.73 -1.97
N VAL A 350 -23.14 5.52 -2.18
CA VAL A 350 -23.21 6.99 -2.01
C VAL A 350 -24.15 7.62 -3.04
N GLY A 351 -24.19 7.07 -4.26
CA GLY A 351 -25.19 7.40 -5.27
C GLY A 351 -26.60 7.18 -4.74
N SER A 352 -26.91 5.99 -4.23
CA SER A 352 -28.21 5.64 -3.66
C SER A 352 -28.56 6.49 -2.44
N ILE A 353 -27.63 6.82 -1.56
CA ILE A 353 -27.85 7.75 -0.43
C ILE A 353 -28.21 9.15 -0.97
N SER A 354 -27.43 9.65 -1.93
CA SER A 354 -27.67 10.95 -2.55
C SER A 354 -29.01 11.00 -3.28
N GLN A 355 -29.37 9.93 -4.00
CA GLN A 355 -30.62 9.79 -4.73
C GLN A 355 -31.82 9.68 -3.78
N ALA A 356 -31.72 8.88 -2.71
CA ALA A 356 -32.78 8.76 -1.69
C ALA A 356 -33.03 10.08 -0.97
N LEU A 357 -31.97 10.81 -0.61
CA LEU A 357 -32.08 12.15 -0.03
C LEU A 357 -32.66 13.17 -1.00
N TYR A 358 -32.27 13.11 -2.28
CA TYR A 358 -32.77 14.00 -3.30
C TYR A 358 -34.26 13.75 -3.58
N ALA A 359 -34.68 12.49 -3.74
CA ALA A 359 -36.06 12.08 -3.96
C ALA A 359 -37.01 12.56 -2.86
N LYS A 360 -36.58 12.54 -1.60
CA LYS A 360 -37.37 13.08 -0.48
C LYS A 360 -37.45 14.61 -0.48
N SER A 361 -36.43 15.30 -1.00
CA SER A 361 -36.31 16.76 -0.93
C SER A 361 -37.08 17.51 -2.03
N THR A 362 -37.45 16.83 -3.11
CA THR A 362 -38.10 17.46 -4.28
C THR A 362 -39.30 16.66 -4.77
N PRO A 363 -40.45 17.31 -5.07
CA PRO A 363 -41.65 16.64 -5.58
C PRO A 363 -41.52 16.17 -7.04
N ILE A 364 -40.54 16.67 -7.80
CA ILE A 364 -40.23 16.25 -9.17
C ILE A 364 -38.78 15.77 -9.18
N TYR A 365 -38.55 14.52 -9.58
CA TYR A 365 -37.23 13.90 -9.62
C TYR A 365 -36.56 14.12 -10.99
N ASP A 366 -35.36 14.69 -10.98
CA ASP A 366 -34.55 14.93 -12.18
C ASP A 366 -33.27 14.08 -12.10
N ASP A 367 -33.16 13.06 -12.96
CA ASP A 367 -32.00 12.17 -13.03
C ASP A 367 -30.69 12.93 -13.35
N GLY A 368 -30.78 14.01 -14.13
CA GLY A 368 -29.63 14.86 -14.46
C GLY A 368 -29.05 15.54 -13.22
N ARG A 369 -29.92 16.05 -12.33
CA ARG A 369 -29.47 16.67 -11.08
C ARG A 369 -29.05 15.66 -10.02
N ALA A 370 -29.68 14.49 -9.97
CA ALA A 370 -29.29 13.42 -9.07
C ALA A 370 -27.84 12.95 -9.35
N SER A 371 -27.49 12.78 -10.63
CA SER A 371 -26.12 12.42 -11.04
C SER A 371 -25.08 13.50 -10.69
N GLN A 372 -25.44 14.79 -10.76
CA GLN A 372 -24.57 15.89 -10.34
C GLN A 372 -24.27 15.84 -8.83
N TRP A 373 -25.28 15.55 -8.00
CA TRP A 373 -25.07 15.40 -6.56
C TRP A 373 -24.15 14.23 -6.23
N GLN A 374 -24.32 13.10 -6.91
CA GLN A 374 -23.45 11.93 -6.79
C GLN A 374 -21.99 12.27 -7.15
N ALA A 375 -21.76 12.93 -8.30
CA ALA A 375 -20.42 13.35 -8.72
C ALA A 375 -19.76 14.33 -7.72
N THR A 376 -20.57 15.20 -7.10
CA THR A 376 -20.10 16.11 -6.04
C THR A 376 -19.62 15.34 -4.81
N GLN A 377 -20.30 14.26 -4.42
CA GLN A 377 -19.85 13.44 -3.29
C GLN A 377 -18.56 12.69 -3.60
N VAL A 378 -18.46 12.07 -4.79
CA VAL A 378 -17.27 11.32 -5.21
C VAL A 378 -16.03 12.22 -5.27
N SER A 379 -16.18 13.44 -5.80
CA SER A 379 -15.09 14.43 -5.85
C SER A 379 -14.67 14.91 -4.45
N ALA A 380 -15.61 15.18 -3.55
CA ALA A 380 -15.32 15.56 -2.17
C ALA A 380 -14.52 14.47 -1.42
N ILE A 381 -14.92 13.19 -1.57
CA ILE A 381 -14.20 12.06 -0.98
C ILE A 381 -12.78 11.98 -1.54
N SER A 382 -12.60 12.08 -2.86
CA SER A 382 -11.29 11.96 -3.52
C SER A 382 -10.31 13.07 -3.11
N ILE A 383 -10.77 14.33 -3.08
CA ILE A 383 -9.93 15.47 -2.66
C ILE A 383 -9.53 15.33 -1.19
N CYS A 384 -10.48 15.01 -0.31
CA CYS A 384 -10.19 14.86 1.12
C CYS A 384 -9.31 13.61 1.39
N ASN A 385 -9.45 12.54 0.62
CA ASN A 385 -8.57 11.36 0.67
C ASN A 385 -7.14 11.70 0.26
N PHE A 386 -6.96 12.46 -0.82
CA PHE A 386 -5.67 13.02 -1.18
C PHE A 386 -5.08 13.84 -0.03
N LEU A 387 -5.84 14.79 0.53
CA LEU A 387 -5.37 15.63 1.64
C LEU A 387 -5.03 14.82 2.90
N GLY A 388 -5.83 13.81 3.25
CA GLY A 388 -5.57 12.94 4.40
C GLY A 388 -4.24 12.20 4.29
N ARG A 389 -3.91 11.69 3.10
CA ARG A 389 -2.61 11.04 2.83
C ARG A 389 -1.44 12.02 2.97
N ILE A 390 -1.60 13.25 2.50
CA ILE A 390 -0.58 14.30 2.67
C ILE A 390 -0.42 14.68 4.15
N ILE A 391 -1.52 14.94 4.86
CA ILE A 391 -1.52 15.36 6.26
C ILE A 391 -0.82 14.31 7.13
N ILE A 392 -1.19 13.03 7.02
CA ILE A 392 -0.58 11.97 7.84
C ILE A 392 0.91 11.78 7.52
N GLY A 393 1.27 11.89 6.24
CA GLY A 393 2.66 11.86 5.77
C GLY A 393 3.50 13.00 6.34
N MET A 394 2.92 14.20 6.47
CA MET A 394 3.58 15.37 7.06
C MET A 394 3.65 15.30 8.59
N THR A 395 2.62 14.77 9.27
CA THR A 395 2.66 14.61 10.73
C THR A 395 3.77 13.65 11.19
N SER A 396 4.13 12.67 10.36
CA SER A 396 5.31 11.83 10.60
C SER A 396 6.64 12.57 10.42
N LEU A 397 6.67 13.66 9.66
CA LEU A 397 7.86 14.50 9.44
C LEU A 397 8.10 15.44 10.64
N GLN A 398 7.03 15.94 11.26
CA GLN A 398 7.08 16.79 12.45
C GLN A 398 7.85 16.11 13.59
N TYR A 399 7.74 14.78 13.69
CA TYR A 399 8.43 13.94 14.66
C TYR A 399 9.96 13.96 14.51
N THR A 400 10.50 14.18 13.31
CA THR A 400 11.95 14.25 13.06
C THR A 400 12.46 15.70 12.99
N VAL A 401 11.70 16.63 12.43
CA VAL A 401 12.13 18.03 12.26
C VAL A 401 12.28 18.74 13.62
N VAL A 402 11.41 18.43 14.58
CA VAL A 402 11.52 19.01 15.93
C VAL A 402 12.71 18.45 16.72
N LEU A 403 13.21 17.25 16.37
CA LEU A 403 14.45 16.70 16.95
C LEU A 403 15.73 17.39 16.42
N PHE A 404 15.67 18.11 15.29
CA PHE A 404 16.85 18.70 14.64
C PHE A 404 16.85 20.24 14.58
N MET A 405 15.73 20.93 14.83
CA MET A 405 15.70 22.40 14.82
C MET A 405 16.09 23.00 16.17
N LYS A 406 17.15 23.83 16.16
CA LYS A 406 17.61 24.60 17.31
C LYS A 406 16.47 25.45 17.92
N PRO A 407 16.43 25.61 19.25
CA PRO A 407 15.30 26.19 20.00
C PRO A 407 15.02 27.69 19.74
N ALA A 408 15.79 28.36 18.90
CA ALA A 408 15.75 29.82 18.76
C ALA A 408 14.68 30.38 17.79
N THR A 409 14.05 29.57 16.93
CA THR A 409 13.22 30.10 15.82
C THR A 409 11.72 29.80 15.91
N LEU A 410 11.19 29.27 17.01
CA LEU A 410 9.77 28.85 17.03
C LEU A 410 9.05 29.06 18.37
N GLY A 411 9.13 30.26 18.95
CA GLY A 411 8.49 30.58 20.23
C GLY A 411 6.96 30.50 20.26
N ILE A 412 6.26 30.42 19.11
CA ILE A 412 4.79 30.55 19.06
C ILE A 412 4.06 29.24 18.68
N LEU A 413 4.71 28.30 17.97
CA LEU A 413 4.09 27.01 17.60
C LEU A 413 4.47 25.84 18.53
N VAL A 414 5.40 26.07 19.46
CA VAL A 414 6.03 25.00 20.25
C VAL A 414 5.26 24.62 21.52
N ASP A 415 4.38 25.47 22.05
CA ASP A 415 3.73 25.17 23.34
C ASP A 415 2.59 24.13 23.22
N SER A 416 1.85 24.15 22.11
CA SER A 416 0.89 23.08 21.79
C SER A 416 1.56 21.81 21.25
N SER A 417 2.73 21.96 20.63
CA SER A 417 3.47 20.86 19.99
C SER A 417 4.27 20.01 21.00
N LYS A 418 4.72 20.61 22.12
CA LYS A 418 5.44 19.92 23.21
C LYS A 418 4.66 18.79 23.88
N ARG A 419 3.31 18.81 23.87
CA ARG A 419 2.48 17.69 24.37
C ARG A 419 2.27 16.54 23.37
N PHE A 420 2.53 16.76 22.07
CA PHE A 420 2.40 15.76 21.01
C PHE A 420 3.72 15.03 20.67
N LEU A 421 4.82 15.45 21.31
CA LEU A 421 6.20 15.07 20.97
C LEU A 421 6.66 13.68 21.44
N GLY A 422 5.79 12.92 22.11
CA GLY A 422 6.05 11.54 22.58
C GLY A 422 5.07 10.48 22.06
N LEU A 423 4.18 10.82 21.12
CA LEU A 423 3.17 9.90 20.62
C LEU A 423 3.69 8.94 19.54
N ARG A 424 3.93 7.68 19.89
CA ARG A 424 4.27 6.61 18.93
C ARG A 424 3.24 6.52 17.80
N ARG A 425 3.66 6.15 16.59
CA ARG A 425 2.82 6.11 15.36
C ARG A 425 1.44 5.46 15.54
N PRO A 426 1.28 4.35 16.29
CA PRO A 426 -0.03 3.74 16.54
C PRO A 426 -1.04 4.66 17.25
N MET A 427 -0.60 5.73 17.93
CA MET A 427 -1.49 6.70 18.56
C MET A 427 -2.32 7.49 17.55
N PHE A 428 -1.77 7.77 16.37
CA PHE A 428 -2.51 8.43 15.30
C PHE A 428 -3.68 7.57 14.80
N LEU A 429 -3.61 6.24 14.96
CA LEU A 429 -4.71 5.34 14.61
C LEU A 429 -5.97 5.61 15.45
N SER A 430 -5.79 5.97 16.72
CA SER A 430 -6.91 6.37 17.61
C SER A 430 -7.53 7.69 17.16
N LEU A 431 -6.72 8.67 16.75
CA LEU A 431 -7.22 9.94 16.20
C LEU A 431 -8.01 9.72 14.91
N ILE A 432 -7.51 8.85 14.03
CA ILE A 432 -8.18 8.49 12.78
C ILE A 432 -9.52 7.79 13.05
N ALA A 433 -9.57 6.86 14.01
CA ALA A 433 -10.81 6.20 14.41
C ALA A 433 -11.86 7.19 14.94
N VAL A 434 -11.45 8.22 15.70
CA VAL A 434 -12.35 9.31 16.12
C VAL A 434 -12.89 10.08 14.92
N LEU A 435 -12.05 10.41 13.93
CA LEU A 435 -12.51 11.09 12.70
C LEU A 435 -13.53 10.23 11.94
N PHE A 436 -13.32 8.91 11.86
CA PHE A 436 -14.31 7.99 11.32
C PHE A 436 -15.64 8.05 12.06
N ILE A 437 -15.62 7.98 13.41
CA ILE A 437 -16.85 8.06 14.22
C ILE A 437 -17.60 9.37 13.95
N ILE A 438 -16.91 10.51 13.94
CA ILE A 438 -17.53 11.82 13.66
C ILE A 438 -18.15 11.82 12.25
N SER A 439 -17.47 11.21 11.26
CA SER A 439 -17.99 11.07 9.91
C SER A 439 -19.29 10.26 9.87
N GLN A 440 -19.30 9.09 10.51
CA GLN A 440 -20.46 8.21 10.51
C GLN A 440 -21.65 8.83 11.28
N ILE A 441 -21.39 9.53 12.39
CA ILE A 441 -22.42 10.30 13.13
C ILE A 441 -22.99 11.43 12.27
N THR A 442 -22.13 12.15 11.54
CA THR A 442 -22.58 13.23 10.65
C THR A 442 -23.49 12.68 9.55
N ALA A 443 -23.14 11.54 8.95
CA ALA A 443 -23.96 10.88 7.95
C ALA A 443 -25.29 10.37 8.54
N TYR A 444 -25.26 9.79 9.75
CA TYR A 444 -26.44 9.31 10.45
C TYR A 444 -27.50 10.41 10.68
N HIS A 445 -27.06 11.64 10.99
CA HIS A 445 -27.96 12.77 11.24
C HIS A 445 -28.35 13.54 9.97
N THR A 446 -27.68 13.32 8.85
CA THR A 446 -27.94 14.07 7.61
C THR A 446 -29.29 13.67 7.02
N SER A 447 -30.19 14.65 6.88
CA SER A 447 -31.49 14.50 6.21
C SER A 447 -31.58 15.26 4.88
N ASP A 448 -30.56 16.06 4.55
CA ASP A 448 -30.52 16.91 3.35
C ASP A 448 -29.32 16.56 2.46
N VAL A 449 -29.55 16.43 1.15
CA VAL A 449 -28.48 16.18 0.16
C VAL A 449 -27.41 17.28 0.17
N ARG A 450 -27.80 18.52 0.48
CA ARG A 450 -26.90 19.68 0.56
C ARG A 450 -25.89 19.60 1.70
N GLN A 451 -26.16 18.80 2.74
CA GLN A 451 -25.28 18.68 3.90
C GLN A 451 -24.40 17.42 3.82
N LEU A 452 -24.71 16.49 2.91
CA LEU A 452 -24.02 15.22 2.74
C LEU A 452 -22.52 15.37 2.48
N TRP A 453 -22.10 16.45 1.81
CA TRP A 453 -20.69 16.70 1.53
C TRP A 453 -19.83 16.79 2.79
N LYS A 454 -20.39 17.21 3.93
CA LYS A 454 -19.66 17.29 5.21
C LYS A 454 -19.21 15.91 5.67
N ALA A 455 -20.13 14.93 5.59
CA ALA A 455 -19.83 13.54 5.93
C ALA A 455 -18.84 12.94 4.90
N SER A 456 -19.07 13.16 3.62
CA SER A 456 -18.20 12.68 2.53
C SER A 456 -16.76 13.21 2.63
N SER A 457 -16.59 14.51 2.93
CA SER A 457 -15.27 15.11 3.14
C SER A 457 -14.56 14.55 4.36
N LEU A 458 -15.27 14.38 5.48
CA LEU A 458 -14.67 13.84 6.69
C LEU A 458 -14.27 12.37 6.54
N LEU A 459 -15.10 11.59 5.85
CA LEU A 459 -14.81 10.21 5.47
C LEU A 459 -13.60 10.12 4.57
N GLY A 460 -13.53 10.96 3.54
CA GLY A 460 -12.38 11.02 2.63
C GLY A 460 -11.10 11.31 3.40
N LEU A 461 -11.13 12.31 4.30
CA LEU A 461 -10.00 12.67 5.13
C LEU A 461 -9.54 11.51 6.03
N SER A 462 -10.46 10.87 6.76
CA SER A 462 -10.12 9.75 7.65
C SER A 462 -9.62 8.54 6.88
N TYR A 463 -10.22 8.22 5.74
CA TYR A 463 -9.79 7.15 4.85
C TYR A 463 -8.38 7.39 4.29
N GLY A 464 -8.09 8.63 3.87
CA GLY A 464 -6.76 9.02 3.42
C GLY A 464 -5.70 8.90 4.50
N CYS A 465 -6.00 9.38 5.71
CA CYS A 465 -5.09 9.25 6.86
C CYS A 465 -4.79 7.78 7.18
N SER A 466 -5.81 6.90 7.18
CA SER A 466 -5.60 5.47 7.37
C SER A 466 -4.66 4.90 6.30
N MET A 467 -4.99 5.08 5.03
CA MET A 467 -4.20 4.48 3.94
C MET A 467 -2.75 5.00 3.91
N GLY A 468 -2.48 6.22 4.40
CA GLY A 468 -1.11 6.73 4.54
C GLY A 468 -0.32 6.14 5.72
N ILE A 469 -0.97 5.87 6.87
CA ILE A 469 -0.25 5.39 8.06
C ILE A 469 0.05 3.88 8.03
N PHE A 470 -0.86 3.07 7.48
CA PHE A 470 -0.74 1.61 7.53
C PHE A 470 0.51 1.03 6.83
N PRO A 471 0.95 1.53 5.66
CA PRO A 471 2.23 1.12 5.07
C PRO A 471 3.41 1.35 6.02
N SER A 472 3.39 2.44 6.78
CA SER A 472 4.46 2.74 7.74
C SER A 472 4.40 1.81 8.95
N LEU A 473 3.20 1.55 9.50
CA LEU A 473 3.02 0.59 10.58
C LEU A 473 3.46 -0.83 10.19
N THR A 474 3.21 -1.21 8.94
CA THR A 474 3.65 -2.51 8.40
C THR A 474 5.17 -2.62 8.43
N ILE A 475 5.88 -1.55 8.04
CA ILE A 475 7.35 -1.51 8.04
C ILE A 475 7.90 -1.52 9.47
N ASP A 476 7.29 -0.76 10.38
CA ASP A 476 7.76 -0.65 11.75
C ASP A 476 7.58 -1.95 12.54
N TRP A 477 6.49 -2.70 12.30
CA TRP A 477 6.15 -3.89 13.07
C TRP A 477 6.67 -5.19 12.44
N PHE A 478 6.76 -5.28 11.11
CA PHE A 478 7.12 -6.52 10.41
C PHE A 478 8.39 -6.41 9.56
N GLY A 479 8.96 -5.22 9.41
CA GLY A 479 10.21 -4.99 8.70
C GLY A 479 10.06 -4.50 7.25
N LEU A 480 11.20 -4.08 6.68
CA LEU A 480 11.28 -3.48 5.34
C LEU A 480 11.59 -4.51 4.22
N ALA A 481 12.20 -5.66 4.54
CA ALA A 481 12.70 -6.61 3.56
C ALA A 481 11.59 -7.19 2.68
N HIS A 482 10.52 -7.68 3.34
CA HIS A 482 9.32 -8.27 2.73
C HIS A 482 8.10 -7.36 2.87
N PHE A 483 8.33 -6.05 2.83
CA PHE A 483 7.30 -5.05 3.08
C PHE A 483 6.10 -5.17 2.12
N SER A 484 6.32 -5.37 0.82
CA SER A 484 5.23 -5.38 -0.15
C SER A 484 4.36 -6.63 -0.02
N GLU A 485 4.95 -7.77 0.30
CA GLU A 485 4.20 -8.98 0.63
C GLU A 485 3.35 -8.81 1.89
N ASN A 486 3.94 -8.30 2.98
CA ASN A 486 3.25 -8.06 4.25
C ASN A 486 2.13 -7.02 4.10
N TRP A 487 2.39 -5.93 3.36
CA TRP A 487 1.38 -4.93 3.03
C TRP A 487 0.24 -5.54 2.20
N GLY A 488 0.57 -6.48 1.31
CA GLY A 488 -0.41 -7.22 0.54
C GLY A 488 -1.34 -8.08 1.40
N TYR A 489 -0.81 -8.79 2.40
CA TYR A 489 -1.63 -9.54 3.35
C TYR A 489 -2.55 -8.64 4.18
N LEU A 490 -2.05 -7.47 4.58
CA LEU A 490 -2.87 -6.43 5.21
C LEU A 490 -3.86 -5.79 4.23
N GLY A 491 -3.76 -5.99 2.92
CA GLY A 491 -4.78 -5.56 1.95
C GLY A 491 -6.04 -6.44 1.94
N LEU A 492 -5.93 -7.74 2.24
CA LEU A 492 -7.07 -8.68 2.21
C LEU A 492 -8.28 -8.30 3.08
N PRO A 493 -8.12 -7.71 4.29
CA PRO A 493 -9.20 -7.11 5.07
C PRO A 493 -10.12 -6.17 4.30
N LEU A 494 -9.61 -5.46 3.29
CA LEU A 494 -10.39 -4.48 2.53
C LEU A 494 -11.51 -5.18 1.76
N VAL A 495 -11.20 -6.30 1.13
CA VAL A 495 -12.20 -7.13 0.45
C VAL A 495 -13.21 -7.66 1.45
N LEU A 496 -12.75 -8.25 2.56
CA LEU A 496 -13.66 -8.86 3.54
C LEU A 496 -14.56 -7.82 4.20
N GLY A 497 -13.97 -6.77 4.77
CA GLY A 497 -14.70 -5.71 5.47
C GLY A 497 -15.63 -4.93 4.54
N GLY A 498 -15.14 -4.51 3.37
CA GLY A 498 -15.94 -3.77 2.40
C GLY A 498 -17.18 -4.54 1.94
N ASN A 499 -17.01 -5.82 1.59
CA ASN A 499 -18.15 -6.65 1.17
C ASN A 499 -19.17 -6.88 2.28
N ILE A 500 -18.71 -7.15 3.52
CA ILE A 500 -19.61 -7.38 4.66
C ILE A 500 -20.50 -6.16 4.88
N PHE A 501 -19.90 -4.97 4.96
CA PHE A 501 -20.66 -3.74 5.20
C PHE A 501 -21.49 -3.33 3.97
N SER A 502 -20.99 -3.49 2.75
CA SER A 502 -21.75 -3.19 1.52
C SER A 502 -22.98 -4.09 1.35
N ILE A 503 -22.88 -5.39 1.64
CA ILE A 503 -24.02 -6.32 1.61
C ILE A 503 -25.02 -5.96 2.70
N ALA A 504 -24.54 -5.63 3.91
CA ALA A 504 -25.40 -5.18 4.99
C ALA A 504 -26.16 -3.90 4.61
N PHE A 505 -25.47 -2.94 3.99
CA PHE A 505 -26.08 -1.72 3.49
C PHE A 505 -27.16 -1.99 2.44
N GLY A 506 -26.85 -2.81 1.43
CA GLY A 506 -27.81 -3.17 0.37
C GLY A 506 -29.07 -3.81 0.94
N ARG A 507 -28.93 -4.81 1.82
CA ARG A 507 -30.10 -5.46 2.47
C ARG A 507 -30.95 -4.51 3.30
N ILE A 508 -30.33 -3.55 3.98
CA ILE A 508 -31.06 -2.53 4.76
C ILE A 508 -31.79 -1.58 3.82
N LEU A 509 -31.16 -1.18 2.71
CA LEU A 509 -31.78 -0.31 1.70
C LEU A 509 -32.98 -1.01 1.04
N ASP A 510 -32.80 -2.25 0.59
CA ASP A 510 -33.83 -3.06 -0.07
C ASP A 510 -35.04 -3.31 0.85
N ALA A 511 -34.82 -3.45 2.16
CA ALA A 511 -35.91 -3.61 3.13
C ALA A 511 -36.83 -2.38 3.24
N HIS A 512 -36.38 -1.21 2.79
CA HIS A 512 -37.17 0.03 2.74
C HIS A 512 -37.66 0.38 1.33
N SER A 513 -37.24 -0.37 0.30
CA SER A 513 -37.82 -0.24 -1.04
C SER A 513 -39.21 -0.90 -1.06
N PRO A 514 -40.24 -0.25 -1.61
CA PRO A 514 -41.57 -0.83 -1.67
C PRO A 514 -41.54 -2.07 -2.56
N VAL A 515 -41.71 -3.25 -1.95
CA VAL A 515 -41.97 -4.49 -2.68
C VAL A 515 -43.27 -4.28 -3.45
N THR A 516 -43.18 -4.05 -4.76
CA THR A 516 -44.36 -4.12 -5.62
C THR A 516 -44.72 -5.59 -5.72
N SER A 517 -45.39 -6.07 -4.67
CA SER A 517 -46.04 -7.37 -4.65
C SER A 517 -47.01 -7.41 -5.83
N ALA A 518 -46.88 -8.48 -6.60
CA ALA A 518 -47.69 -8.97 -7.70
C ALA A 518 -49.24 -8.98 -7.51
N LEU A 519 -49.86 -7.92 -6.99
CA LEU A 519 -51.30 -7.86 -6.68
C LEU A 519 -51.85 -6.43 -6.84
N ASN A 520 -51.81 -5.86 -8.04
CA ASN A 520 -52.83 -4.86 -8.42
C ASN A 520 -52.97 -4.76 -9.96
N PRO A 521 -53.92 -5.49 -10.58
CA PRO A 521 -54.11 -5.48 -12.03
C PRO A 521 -54.94 -4.27 -12.54
N GLN A 522 -54.88 -3.10 -11.88
CA GLN A 522 -55.76 -1.97 -12.22
C GLN A 522 -55.14 -0.56 -12.17
N SER A 523 -53.83 -0.41 -12.36
CA SER A 523 -53.25 0.91 -12.69
C SER A 523 -52.74 0.93 -14.13
N THR A 524 -53.65 1.26 -15.05
CA THR A 524 -53.36 1.72 -16.40
C THR A 524 -52.80 3.14 -16.36
N GLU A 525 -51.57 3.29 -15.85
CA GLU A 525 -50.75 4.46 -16.14
C GLU A 525 -49.42 3.96 -16.67
N VAL A 526 -49.10 4.40 -17.89
CA VAL A 526 -47.81 4.18 -18.55
C VAL A 526 -46.78 5.01 -17.79
N GLY A 527 -46.28 4.46 -16.69
CA GLY A 527 -45.11 4.96 -15.98
C GLY A 527 -43.88 4.23 -16.50
N ASP A 528 -42.92 5.00 -17.00
CA ASP A 528 -41.55 4.55 -17.31
C ASP A 528 -41.02 3.59 -16.24
N GLY A 529 -40.18 2.64 -16.63
CA GLY A 529 -39.59 1.62 -15.77
C GLY A 529 -38.74 2.18 -14.63
N HIS A 530 -39.39 2.76 -13.63
CA HIS A 530 -38.75 3.31 -12.45
C HIS A 530 -38.31 2.17 -11.55
N GLU A 531 -36.98 1.98 -11.52
CA GLU A 531 -36.23 1.18 -10.57
C GLU A 531 -36.81 1.27 -9.14
N GLU A 532 -36.72 0.17 -8.40
CA GLU A 532 -37.04 0.04 -6.97
C GLU A 532 -36.19 1.00 -6.12
N ARG A 533 -36.56 2.28 -6.05
CA ARG A 533 -35.83 3.34 -5.33
C ARG A 533 -36.44 3.57 -3.95
N CYS A 534 -35.62 3.65 -2.91
CA CYS A 534 -36.09 3.96 -1.56
C CYS A 534 -36.45 5.45 -1.42
N LEU A 535 -37.71 5.73 -1.04
CA LEU A 535 -38.27 7.09 -0.95
C LEU A 535 -38.27 7.67 0.48
N ASP A 536 -37.92 6.87 1.48
CA ASP A 536 -37.96 7.28 2.89
C ASP A 536 -36.81 8.23 3.29
N GLY A 537 -35.88 8.49 2.36
CA GLY A 537 -34.72 9.36 2.54
C GLY A 537 -33.77 8.84 3.61
N ARG A 538 -33.63 9.55 4.74
CA ARG A 538 -32.71 9.17 5.82
C ARG A 538 -32.99 7.78 6.39
N ASP A 539 -34.27 7.41 6.50
CA ASP A 539 -34.64 6.15 7.15
C ASP A 539 -34.17 4.92 6.34
N CYS A 540 -33.95 5.07 5.03
CA CYS A 540 -33.38 4.06 4.14
C CYS A 540 -31.99 3.56 4.56
N TYR A 541 -31.17 4.41 5.21
CA TYR A 541 -29.76 4.11 5.49
C TYR A 541 -29.34 4.34 6.94
N LYS A 542 -30.17 4.95 7.78
CA LYS A 542 -29.80 5.28 9.18
C LYS A 542 -29.29 4.06 9.96
N LEU A 543 -29.87 2.89 9.73
CA LEU A 543 -29.48 1.66 10.43
C LEU A 543 -28.09 1.21 10.00
N SER A 544 -27.75 1.33 8.71
CA SER A 544 -26.42 1.04 8.18
C SER A 544 -25.35 1.91 8.87
N PHE A 545 -25.61 3.22 9.01
CA PHE A 545 -24.70 4.11 9.73
C PHE A 545 -24.65 3.84 11.24
N GLY A 546 -25.74 3.35 11.85
CA GLY A 546 -25.71 2.87 13.24
C GLY A 546 -24.74 1.68 13.41
N LEU A 547 -24.75 0.73 12.48
CA LEU A 547 -23.83 -0.41 12.48
C LEU A 547 -22.38 0.01 12.24
N THR A 548 -22.13 0.95 11.33
CA THR A 548 -20.76 1.46 11.09
C THR A 548 -20.22 2.27 12.25
N ILE A 549 -21.06 3.07 12.95
CA ILE A 549 -20.65 3.76 14.19
C ILE A 549 -20.16 2.75 15.23
N LEU A 550 -20.91 1.67 15.45
CA LEU A 550 -20.50 0.61 16.40
C LEU A 550 -19.16 -0.04 15.99
N ALA A 551 -19.00 -0.33 14.69
CA ALA A 551 -17.75 -0.87 14.16
C ALA A 551 -16.56 0.09 14.35
N CYS A 552 -16.76 1.39 14.12
CA CYS A 552 -15.73 2.41 14.34
C CYS A 552 -15.39 2.59 15.83
N CYS A 553 -16.38 2.47 16.73
CA CYS A 553 -16.15 2.48 18.18
C CYS A 553 -15.31 1.27 18.62
N LEU A 554 -15.60 0.07 18.09
CA LEU A 554 -14.79 -1.12 18.34
C LEU A 554 -13.35 -0.92 17.81
N ALA A 555 -13.22 -0.38 16.60
CA ALA A 555 -11.92 -0.07 16.02
C ALA A 555 -11.14 0.96 16.85
N LEU A 556 -11.81 1.95 17.44
CA LEU A 556 -11.19 2.91 18.36
C LEU A 556 -10.63 2.20 19.60
N CYS A 557 -11.41 1.32 20.23
CA CYS A 557 -10.94 0.53 21.38
C CYS A 557 -9.70 -0.31 21.02
N LEU A 558 -9.73 -0.97 19.87
CA LEU A 558 -8.60 -1.75 19.36
C LEU A 558 -7.39 -0.88 19.03
N SER A 559 -7.61 0.34 18.50
CA SER A 559 -6.54 1.30 18.19
C SER A 559 -5.86 1.84 19.45
N VAL A 560 -6.64 2.10 20.51
CA VAL A 560 -6.11 2.49 21.82
C VAL A 560 -5.32 1.33 22.43
N TYR A 561 -5.83 0.09 22.31
CA TYR A 561 -5.11 -1.10 22.74
C TYR A 561 -3.80 -1.32 21.98
N ALA A 562 -3.80 -1.11 20.66
CA ALA A 562 -2.59 -1.17 19.83
C ALA A 562 -1.54 -0.16 20.28
N ALA A 563 -1.95 1.10 20.51
CA ALA A 563 -1.07 2.15 21.02
C ALA A 563 -0.51 1.82 22.40
N TRP A 564 -1.34 1.30 23.30
CA TRP A 564 -0.92 0.90 24.64
C TRP A 564 0.06 -0.28 24.63
N ARG A 565 -0.19 -1.29 23.77
CA ARG A 565 0.69 -2.45 23.61
C ARG A 565 2.06 -2.01 23.09
N ASP A 566 2.07 -1.20 22.03
CA ASP A 566 3.28 -0.64 21.44
C ASP A 566 4.08 0.19 22.46
N GLN A 567 3.39 1.00 23.27
CA GLN A 567 3.98 1.72 24.40
C GLN A 567 4.68 0.79 25.40
N ARG A 568 3.99 -0.27 25.83
CA ARG A 568 4.52 -1.26 26.77
C ARG A 568 5.72 -2.01 26.22
N THR A 569 5.65 -2.47 24.96
CA THR A 569 6.74 -3.22 24.34
C THR A 569 8.02 -2.41 24.31
N ALA A 570 7.98 -1.16 23.84
CA ALA A 570 9.23 -0.40 23.77
C ALA A 570 9.67 0.21 25.12
N LYS A 571 8.82 0.27 26.16
CA LYS A 571 9.28 0.43 27.55
C LYS A 571 10.05 -0.80 28.03
N ALA A 572 9.55 -2.01 27.73
CA ALA A 572 10.22 -3.26 28.09
C ALA A 572 11.58 -3.44 27.38
N LEU A 573 11.72 -2.89 26.17
CA LEU A 573 12.98 -2.87 25.41
C LEU A 573 13.94 -1.75 25.83
N GLY A 574 13.60 -0.93 26.84
CA GLY A 574 14.45 0.18 27.29
C GLY A 574 14.63 1.28 26.25
N VAL A 575 13.76 1.34 25.23
CA VAL A 575 13.72 2.42 24.22
C VAL A 575 12.91 3.58 24.80
N ASP A 576 13.38 4.10 25.92
CA ASP A 576 12.94 5.39 26.43
C ASP A 576 13.80 6.47 25.77
N PHE A 577 13.14 7.33 24.99
CA PHE A 577 13.74 8.61 24.62
C PHE A 577 13.98 9.35 25.92
N VAL A 578 15.25 9.63 26.20
CA VAL A 578 15.67 10.62 27.18
C VAL A 578 15.00 11.93 26.78
N ALA A 579 13.87 12.25 27.41
CA ALA A 579 13.50 13.64 27.59
C ALA A 579 14.62 14.21 28.44
N SER A 580 15.49 15.01 27.83
CA SER A 580 16.53 15.75 28.54
C SER A 580 15.85 16.70 29.52
N GLU A 581 15.59 16.23 30.74
CA GLU A 581 15.67 17.07 31.93
C GLU A 581 17.15 17.40 32.11
N ASP A 582 17.60 18.40 31.35
CA ASP A 582 18.75 19.19 31.75
C ASP A 582 18.22 20.14 32.85
N ASP A 583 17.97 19.59 34.06
CA ASP A 583 17.87 20.40 35.27
C ASP A 583 19.29 20.88 35.54
N GLY A 584 19.63 22.03 34.92
CA GLY A 584 20.81 22.81 35.22
C GLY A 584 20.74 23.27 36.67
N ARG A 585 21.05 22.36 37.59
CA ARG A 585 21.33 22.68 38.98
C ARG A 585 22.82 23.03 39.04
N ASP A 586 23.03 24.32 38.85
CA ASP A 586 24.27 25.06 38.98
C ASP A 586 24.78 25.00 40.43
N ASP A 587 25.39 23.87 40.82
CA ASP A 587 26.14 23.76 42.09
C ASP A 587 27.60 24.18 41.86
N SER A 588 27.80 25.48 41.64
CA SER A 588 29.09 26.11 41.90
C SER A 588 28.94 27.61 42.16
N LEU A 589 28.84 28.00 43.44
CA LEU A 589 29.44 29.22 44.05
C LEU A 589 28.80 29.52 45.42
N ARG A 590 29.43 28.99 46.48
CA ARG A 590 29.51 29.67 47.78
C ARG A 590 30.93 29.53 48.33
N ILE A 591 31.72 30.56 48.07
CA ILE A 591 32.78 31.01 48.98
C ILE A 591 32.35 32.40 49.42
N GLU A 592 31.82 32.49 50.64
CA GLU A 592 32.18 33.47 51.66
C GLU A 592 31.65 32.98 53.02
#